data_AF-A0A3D0H3S4-F1
#
_entry.id   AF-A0A3D0H3S4-F1
#
_cell.length_a   1.000
_cell.length_b   1.000
_cell.length_c   1.000
_cell.angle_alpha   90.00
_cell.angle_beta   90.00
_cell.angle_gamma   90.00
#
_symmetry.space_group_name_H-M   'P 1'
#
loop_
_entity.id
_entity.type
_entity.pdbx_description
1 polymer ?
#
loop_
_entity_poly.entity_id
_entity_poly.type
_entity_poly.pdbx_seq_one_letter_code
_entity_poly.pdbx_strand_id
1 'polypeptide(L)' 'VVRITSRAPQPNPGWNRSVPDPGTSYAPYRIYNIGNHQPVMLLDFITALEECLGIKAEMELLPMQPGDVPAT' A
#
# COMPACT_ATOMS: atom_id res chain seq x y z
N VAL A 1 4.73 -8.39 9.55
CA VAL A 1 5.74 -7.49 8.93
C VAL A 1 7.00 -7.48 9.78
N VAL A 2 7.90 -8.44 9.55
CA VAL A 2 9.07 -8.69 10.43
C VAL A 2 10.10 -7.56 10.36
N ARG A 3 10.13 -6.79 9.27
CA ARG A 3 11.12 -5.72 9.05
C ARG A 3 11.05 -4.57 10.07
N ILE A 4 9.88 -4.31 10.66
CA ILE A 4 9.66 -3.19 11.59
C ILE A 4 9.54 -3.62 13.05
N THR A 5 9.36 -4.91 13.34
CA THR A 5 9.11 -5.39 14.71
C THR A 5 10.29 -5.21 15.65
N SER A 6 11.52 -5.18 15.13
CA SER A 6 12.75 -4.97 15.91
C SER A 6 13.19 -3.50 15.99
N ARG A 7 12.45 -2.57 15.37
CA ARG A 7 12.83 -1.16 15.30
C ARG A 7 11.81 -0.29 16.01
N ALA A 8 12.08 0.05 17.27
CA ALA A 8 11.30 1.03 18.01
C ALA A 8 11.31 2.39 17.27
N PRO A 9 10.15 3.06 17.13
CA PRO A 9 10.07 4.40 16.54
C PRO A 9 10.92 5.38 17.35
N GLN A 10 11.53 6.34 16.67
CA GLN A 10 12.34 7.39 17.30
C GLN A 10 11.58 8.72 17.24
N PRO A 11 11.73 9.59 18.26
CA PRO A 11 11.31 10.98 18.17
C PRO A 11 11.84 11.67 16.91
N ASN A 12 11.06 12.60 16.36
CA ASN A 12 11.49 13.53 15.32
C ASN A 12 11.78 14.91 15.95
N PRO A 13 13.05 15.31 16.16
CA PRO A 13 13.40 16.60 16.77
C PRO A 13 12.98 17.82 15.94
N GLY A 14 12.78 17.63 14.62
CA GLY A 14 12.31 18.68 13.71
C GLY A 14 10.79 18.77 13.59
N TRP A 15 10.04 17.99 14.39
CA TRP A 15 8.59 17.96 14.28
C TRP A 15 7.96 19.29 14.75
N ASN A 16 7.12 19.88 13.90
CA ASN A 16 6.49 21.17 14.14
C ASN A 16 4.98 20.99 14.39
N ARG A 17 4.50 21.45 15.55
CA ARG A 17 3.07 21.36 15.90
C ARG A 17 2.15 22.16 14.97
N SER A 18 2.64 23.26 14.40
CA SER A 18 1.86 24.12 13.49
C SER A 18 1.82 23.58 12.06
N VAL A 19 2.78 22.72 11.68
CA VAL A 19 2.85 22.05 10.37
C VAL A 19 3.32 20.61 10.59
N PRO A 20 2.45 19.72 11.07
CA PRO A 20 2.85 18.39 11.47
C PRO A 20 3.12 17.49 10.26
N ASP A 21 4.21 16.73 10.29
CA ASP A 21 4.33 15.52 9.47
C ASP A 21 3.41 14.45 10.07
N PRO A 22 2.41 13.94 9.33
CA PRO A 22 1.47 12.94 9.86
C PRO A 22 2.16 11.60 10.15
N GLY A 23 3.32 11.36 9.53
CA GLY A 23 4.08 10.12 9.69
C GLY A 23 4.90 10.05 10.98
N THR A 24 5.20 11.15 11.66
CA THR A 24 6.13 11.19 12.81
C THR A 24 5.62 12.08 13.95
N SER A 25 6.34 12.12 15.07
CA SER A 25 6.01 12.96 16.22
C SER A 25 7.26 13.38 17.00
N TYR A 26 7.11 14.35 17.90
CA TYR A 26 8.10 14.64 18.94
C TYR A 26 8.22 13.50 19.96
N ALA A 27 7.20 12.66 20.10
CA ALA A 27 7.25 11.42 20.87
C ALA A 27 7.79 10.26 20.00
N PRO A 28 8.21 9.13 20.60
CA PRO A 28 8.60 7.91 19.87
C PRO A 28 7.37 7.27 19.16
N TYR A 29 6.94 7.86 18.05
CA TYR A 29 5.76 7.47 17.29
C TYR A 29 6.03 7.58 15.79
N ARG A 30 5.53 6.60 15.03
CA ARG A 30 5.65 6.60 13.57
C ARG A 30 4.53 5.81 12.90
N ILE A 31 3.99 6.37 11.82
CA ILE A 31 3.09 5.68 10.90
C ILE A 31 3.91 5.16 9.73
N TYR A 32 3.66 3.90 9.33
CA TYR A 32 4.30 3.29 8.17
C TYR A 32 3.24 2.73 7.24
N ASN A 33 3.37 3.03 5.95
CA ASN A 33 2.67 2.28 4.91
C ASN A 33 3.38 0.96 4.69
N ILE A 34 2.63 -0.13 4.68
CA ILE A 34 3.14 -1.47 4.39
C ILE A 34 2.42 -1.95 3.14
N GLY A 35 3.19 -2.17 2.09
CA GLY A 35 2.67 -2.69 0.84
C GLY A 35 3.77 -3.38 0.05
N ASN A 36 3.37 -4.01 -1.05
CA ASN A 36 4.30 -4.47 -2.05
C ASN A 36 4.71 -3.26 -2.91
N HIS A 37 6.00 -2.92 -2.96
CA HIS A 37 6.50 -1.80 -3.77
C HIS A 37 6.65 -2.15 -5.26
N GLN A 38 6.02 -3.25 -5.69
CA GLN A 38 6.00 -3.71 -7.07
C GLN A 38 4.55 -3.69 -7.53
N PRO A 39 4.19 -2.88 -8.54
CA PRO A 39 2.86 -2.93 -9.12
C PRO A 39 2.66 -4.29 -9.79
N VAL A 40 1.46 -4.85 -9.63
CA VAL A 40 1.02 -6.07 -10.30
C VAL A 40 -0.20 -5.72 -11.13
N MET A 41 -0.21 -6.13 -12.39
CA MET A 41 -1.36 -5.87 -13.26
C MET A 41 -2.56 -6.68 -12.78
N LEU A 42 -3.74 -6.07 -12.74
CA LEU A 42 -4.97 -6.75 -12.31
C LEU A 42 -5.24 -8.03 -13.13
N LEU A 43 -4.98 -7.99 -14.44
CA LEU A 43 -5.15 -9.15 -15.32
C LEU A 43 -4.18 -10.29 -14.99
N ASP A 44 -2.96 -10.00 -14.55
CA ASP A 44 -2.01 -11.03 -14.11
C ASP A 44 -2.51 -11.71 -12.83
N PHE A 45 -3.07 -10.92 -11.91
CA PHE A 45 -3.67 -11.45 -10.68
C PHE A 45 -4.89 -12.34 -10.96
N ILE A 46 -5.77 -11.93 -11.87
CA ILE A 46 -6.92 -12.74 -12.31
C ILE A 46 -6.43 -14.04 -12.97
N THR A 47 -5.44 -13.96 -13.86
CA THR A 47 -4.85 -15.13 -14.54
C THR A 47 -4.31 -16.14 -13.53
N ALA A 48 -3.59 -15.68 -12.49
CA ALA A 48 -3.11 -16.55 -11.43
C ALA A 48 -4.26 -17.27 -10.67
N LEU A 49 -5.39 -16.59 -10.45
CA LEU A 49 -6.57 -17.21 -9.85
C LEU A 49 -7.19 -18.26 -10.78
N GLU A 50 -7.32 -17.98 -12.08
CA GLU A 50 -7.83 -18.95 -13.06
C GLU A 50 -6.97 -20.21 -13.11
N GLU A 51 -5.64 -20.07 -13.05
CA GLU A 51 -4.69 -21.20 -13.02
C GLU A 51 -4.82 -22.03 -11.74
N CYS A 52 -4.93 -21.38 -10.58
CA CYS A 52 -5.10 -22.08 -9.30
C CYS A 52 -6.47 -22.77 -9.17
N LEU A 53 -7.51 -22.21 -9.77
CA LEU A 53 -8.89 -22.71 -9.64
C LEU A 53 -9.32 -23.61 -10.80
N GLY A 54 -8.59 -23.60 -11.92
CA GLY A 54 -8.89 -24.40 -13.11
C GLY A 54 -10.14 -23.95 -13.88
N ILE A 55 -10.60 -22.71 -13.67
CA ILE A 55 -11.79 -22.14 -14.32
C ILE A 55 -11.47 -20.76 -14.90
N LYS A 56 -12.14 -20.41 -16.00
CA LYS A 56 -12.04 -19.08 -16.61
C LYS A 56 -13.05 -18.13 -15.99
N ALA A 57 -12.60 -16.91 -15.71
CA ALA A 57 -13.47 -15.84 -15.24
C ALA A 57 -14.31 -15.30 -16.41
N GLU A 58 -15.60 -15.10 -16.17
CA GLU A 58 -16.43 -14.27 -17.03
C GLU A 58 -16.17 -12.81 -16.68
N MET A 59 -15.63 -12.03 -17.63
CA MET A 59 -15.15 -10.68 -17.38
C MET A 59 -16.05 -9.64 -18.05
N GLU A 60 -16.57 -8.71 -17.26
CA GLU A 60 -17.19 -7.46 -17.74
C GLU A 60 -16.18 -6.32 -17.58
N LEU A 61 -15.68 -5.80 -18.71
CA LEU A 61 -14.71 -4.71 -18.70
C LEU A 61 -15.42 -3.37 -18.54
N LEU A 62 -15.26 -2.76 -17.36
CA LEU A 62 -15.82 -1.46 -17.04
C LEU A 62 -14.85 -0.31 -17.39
N PRO A 63 -15.36 0.91 -17.63
CA PRO A 63 -14.51 2.10 -17.72
C PRO A 63 -13.82 2.38 -16.38
N MET A 64 -12.87 3.31 -16.37
CA MET A 64 -12.16 3.74 -15.15
C MET A 64 -13.15 4.18 -14.06
N GLN A 65 -12.98 3.67 -12.85
CA GLN A 65 -13.86 3.91 -11.73
C GLN A 65 -13.38 5.08 -10.86
N PRO A 66 -14.29 5.77 -10.16
CA PRO A 66 -13.91 6.77 -9.17
C PRO A 66 -13.03 6.14 -8.07
N GLY A 67 -11.77 6.54 -8.00
CA GLY A 67 -10.79 6.01 -7.02
C GLY A 67 -9.69 5.16 -7.65
N ASP A 68 -9.80 4.80 -8.93
CA ASP A 68 -8.68 4.22 -9.66
C ASP A 68 -7.55 5.25 -9.76
N VAL A 69 -6.33 4.81 -9.48
CA VAL A 69 -5.14 5.65 -9.61
C VAL A 69 -4.61 5.49 -11.04
N PRO A 70 -4.51 6.56 -11.84
CA PRO A 70 -3.94 6.46 -13.17
C PRO A 70 -2.49 5.96 -13.08
N ALA A 71 -2.08 5.13 -14.03
CA ALA A 71 -0.69 4.77 -14.18
C ALA A 71 0.16 6.05 -14.32
N THR A 72 1.17 6.20 -13.46
CA THR A 72 2.14 7.31 -13.48
C THR A 72 3.52 6.79 -13.85
#